data_AF-A0A1W1XUL7-F1
#
_entry.id   AF-A0A1W1XUL7-F1
#
_cell.length_a   1.000
_cell.length_b   1.000
_cell.length_c   1.000
_cell.angle_alpha   90.00
_cell.angle_beta   90.00
_cell.angle_gamma   90.00
#
_symmetry.space_group_name_H-M   'P 1'
#
loop_
_entity.id
_entity.type
_entity.pdbx_description
1 polymer ?
#
loop_
_entity_poly.entity_id
_entity_poly.type
_entity_poly.pdbx_seq_one_letter_code
_entity_poly.pdbx_strand_id
1 'polypeptide(L)'
;MRQVAIYGKGGIGKSTTTQNLTAGLAEMGKKIMVVGCDPKADSTRLLLGGLAQRSVLDTLRAEGEDIDINAIMKKGYGNINCVESGGPEPGVGCAGRGIITSINMLEQLGAYEDDLDYVFYDVLGDVVCGGFAMPIREGKAKEIYIVASGEMMALYAANNIAKGILKFANSGGVRLGGIICNSRKVSNEYELLDAFAKELGSQLIHFVPRSPVVTKAEINKKTVIDFDPKAEQADEYRTLAQRIDNNKLFVIPKPMTQERLEEIMMEFGLNDL
;
A
#
# COMPACT_ATOMS: atom_id res chain seq x y z
N MET A 1 -17.15 -5.73 -1.61
CA MET A 1 -15.70 -5.51 -1.79
C MET A 1 -15.30 -4.04 -1.66
N ARG A 2 -14.37 -3.71 -0.75
CA ARG A 2 -13.63 -2.45 -0.68
C ARG A 2 -12.36 -2.54 -1.54
N GLN A 3 -12.10 -1.48 -2.30
CA GLN A 3 -11.00 -1.42 -3.25
C GLN A 3 -9.95 -0.42 -2.79
N VAL A 4 -8.89 -0.94 -2.17
CA VAL A 4 -7.90 -0.15 -1.43
C VAL A 4 -6.58 -0.14 -2.19
N ALA A 5 -5.93 1.02 -2.33
CA ALA A 5 -4.55 1.09 -2.77
C ALA A 5 -3.67 1.74 -1.69
N ILE A 6 -2.53 1.12 -1.44
CA ILE A 6 -1.51 1.64 -0.54
C ILE A 6 -0.41 2.26 -1.42
N TYR A 7 -0.15 3.54 -1.21
CA TYR A 7 0.93 4.28 -1.87
C TYR A 7 1.95 4.75 -0.84
N GLY A 8 3.11 5.21 -1.32
CA GLY A 8 4.17 5.77 -0.48
C GLY A 8 5.53 5.63 -1.14
N LYS A 9 6.48 6.45 -0.68
CA LYS A 9 7.87 6.46 -1.15
C LYS A 9 8.51 5.07 -1.07
N GLY A 10 9.38 4.74 -2.02
CA GLY A 10 10.22 3.56 -1.97
C GLY A 10 11.06 3.51 -0.68
N GLY A 11 11.14 2.33 -0.07
CA GLY A 11 11.93 2.11 1.14
C GLY A 11 11.26 2.53 2.46
N ILE A 12 10.05 3.08 2.41
CA ILE A 12 9.31 3.52 3.62
C ILE A 12 8.63 2.36 4.37
N GLY A 13 8.79 1.11 3.92
CA GLY A 13 8.14 -0.06 4.54
C GLY A 13 6.65 -0.21 4.19
N LYS A 14 6.26 0.26 3.00
CA LYS A 14 4.90 0.14 2.47
C LYS A 14 4.43 -1.33 2.39
N SER A 15 5.15 -2.19 1.67
CA SER A 15 4.80 -3.60 1.49
C SER A 15 4.77 -4.39 2.80
N THR A 16 5.68 -4.09 3.73
CA THR A 16 5.65 -4.65 5.09
C THR A 16 4.36 -4.25 5.82
N THR A 17 3.97 -2.97 5.73
CA THR A 17 2.75 -2.45 6.37
C THR A 17 1.51 -3.07 5.72
N THR A 18 1.45 -3.14 4.40
CA THR A 18 0.32 -3.75 3.65
C THR A 18 0.13 -5.20 4.05
N GLN A 19 1.18 -6.02 4.07
CA GLN A 19 1.07 -7.45 4.38
C GLN A 19 0.67 -7.70 5.85
N ASN A 20 1.15 -6.89 6.78
CA ASN A 20 0.72 -7.00 8.18
C ASN A 20 -0.72 -6.51 8.39
N LEU A 21 -1.11 -5.42 7.73
CA LEU A 21 -2.49 -4.93 7.72
C LEU A 21 -3.45 -6.01 7.20
N THR A 22 -3.15 -6.62 6.06
CA THR A 22 -4.02 -7.64 5.47
C THR A 22 -4.05 -8.91 6.32
N ALA A 23 -2.93 -9.30 6.93
CA ALA A 23 -2.94 -10.38 7.93
C ALA A 23 -3.87 -10.07 9.12
N GLY A 24 -3.91 -8.82 9.61
CA GLY A 24 -4.79 -8.40 10.70
C GLY A 24 -6.27 -8.42 10.28
N LEU A 25 -6.57 -7.97 9.06
CA LEU A 25 -7.92 -8.07 8.49
C LEU A 25 -8.34 -9.54 8.29
N ALA A 26 -7.42 -10.42 7.92
CA ALA A 26 -7.70 -11.86 7.78
C ALA A 26 -7.99 -12.52 9.14
N GLU A 27 -7.28 -12.14 10.22
CA GLU A 27 -7.64 -12.57 11.59
C GLU A 27 -9.06 -12.12 11.99
N MET A 28 -9.53 -10.98 11.45
CA MET A 28 -10.91 -10.50 11.61
C MET A 28 -11.93 -11.23 10.72
N GLY A 29 -11.52 -12.28 10.00
CA GLY A 29 -12.38 -13.09 9.14
C GLY A 29 -12.68 -12.48 7.78
N LYS A 30 -11.96 -11.43 7.36
CA LYS A 30 -12.15 -10.81 6.04
C LYS A 30 -11.53 -11.65 4.93
N LYS A 31 -12.22 -11.76 3.79
CA LYS A 31 -11.69 -12.33 2.55
C LYS A 31 -10.97 -11.27 1.73
N ILE A 32 -9.69 -11.50 1.44
CA ILE A 32 -8.78 -10.47 0.94
C ILE A 32 -8.00 -10.98 -0.26
N MET A 33 -7.83 -10.10 -1.25
CA MET A 33 -6.84 -10.25 -2.31
C MET A 33 -5.79 -9.13 -2.22
N VAL A 34 -4.52 -9.48 -2.40
CA VAL A 34 -3.39 -8.55 -2.51
C VAL A 34 -2.80 -8.65 -3.90
N VAL A 35 -2.78 -7.53 -4.61
CA VAL A 35 -2.16 -7.39 -5.93
C VAL A 35 -0.94 -6.48 -5.78
N GLY A 36 0.25 -7.07 -5.93
CA GLY A 36 1.50 -6.33 -5.95
C GLY A 36 1.65 -5.55 -7.25
N CYS A 37 1.72 -4.22 -7.13
CA CYS A 37 1.91 -3.28 -8.24
C CYS A 37 3.25 -2.52 -8.12
N ASP A 38 4.20 -3.08 -7.38
CA ASP A 38 5.60 -2.64 -7.33
C ASP A 38 6.44 -3.56 -8.22
N PRO A 39 7.25 -3.03 -9.17
CA PRO A 39 8.10 -3.85 -10.04
C PRO A 39 9.11 -4.74 -9.29
N LYS A 40 9.34 -4.51 -7.98
CA LYS A 40 10.16 -5.39 -7.13
C LYS A 40 9.56 -6.78 -6.87
N ALA A 41 8.25 -6.94 -7.07
CA ALA A 41 7.52 -8.20 -6.97
C ALA A 41 7.68 -8.93 -5.61
N ASP A 42 7.75 -8.20 -4.49
CA ASP A 42 7.87 -8.73 -3.13
C ASP A 42 6.73 -8.31 -2.19
N SER A 43 5.64 -7.76 -2.74
CA SER A 43 4.44 -7.28 -2.06
C SER A 43 3.65 -8.36 -1.32
N THR A 44 3.87 -9.64 -1.67
CA THR A 44 3.17 -10.82 -1.14
C THR A 44 4.10 -11.83 -0.46
N ARG A 45 5.40 -11.51 -0.40
CA ARG A 45 6.45 -12.43 0.04
C ARG A 45 6.25 -12.96 1.47
N LEU A 46 5.82 -12.10 2.40
CA LEU A 46 5.60 -12.45 3.81
C LEU A 46 4.31 -13.25 4.01
N LEU A 47 3.30 -13.01 3.17
CA LEU A 47 2.04 -13.76 3.20
C LEU A 47 2.21 -15.18 2.68
N LEU A 48 3.14 -15.38 1.73
CA LEU A 48 3.42 -16.68 1.11
C LEU A 48 4.60 -17.42 1.77
N GLY A 49 5.03 -17.02 2.97
CA GLY A 49 6.09 -17.73 3.70
C GLY A 49 7.46 -17.68 3.00
N GLY A 50 7.71 -16.63 2.20
CA GLY A 50 8.97 -16.43 1.48
C GLY A 50 9.00 -16.97 0.06
N LEU A 51 7.92 -17.59 -0.41
CA LEU A 51 7.76 -17.99 -1.80
C LEU A 51 7.82 -16.73 -2.70
N ALA A 52 8.81 -16.69 -3.59
CA ALA A 52 8.81 -15.74 -4.69
C ALA A 52 7.88 -16.29 -5.76
N GLN A 53 6.60 -15.93 -5.70
CA GLN A 53 5.65 -16.37 -6.71
C GLN A 53 6.00 -15.78 -8.08
N ARG A 54 5.67 -16.52 -9.13
CA ARG A 54 5.82 -16.05 -10.50
C ARG A 54 4.85 -14.89 -10.73
N SER A 55 5.33 -13.79 -11.30
CA SER A 55 4.49 -12.63 -11.58
C SER A 55 3.60 -12.86 -12.81
N VAL A 56 2.51 -12.09 -12.93
CA VAL A 56 1.61 -12.15 -14.10
C VAL A 56 2.37 -11.91 -15.39
N LEU A 57 3.24 -10.89 -15.44
CA LEU A 57 4.03 -10.60 -16.64
C LEU A 57 5.08 -11.68 -16.95
N ASP A 58 5.65 -12.34 -15.94
CA ASP A 58 6.57 -13.46 -16.16
C ASP A 58 5.87 -14.72 -16.67
N THR A 59 4.64 -14.96 -16.20
CA THR A 59 3.81 -16.06 -16.67
C THR A 59 3.38 -15.81 -18.11
N LEU A 60 2.86 -14.61 -18.41
CA LEU A 60 2.46 -14.21 -19.77
C LEU A 60 3.61 -14.35 -20.78
N ARG A 61 4.83 -13.97 -20.40
CA ARG A 61 6.01 -14.09 -21.27
C ARG A 61 6.38 -15.52 -21.61
N ALA A 62 6.10 -16.47 -20.73
CA ALA A 62 6.52 -17.85 -20.91
C ALA A 62 5.40 -18.77 -21.41
N GLU A 63 4.16 -18.48 -21.03
CA GLU A 63 3.01 -19.36 -21.25
C GLU A 63 2.01 -18.76 -22.25
N GLY A 64 2.15 -17.47 -22.60
CA GLY A 64 1.21 -16.77 -23.49
C GLY A 64 -0.01 -16.24 -22.73
N GLU A 65 -1.12 -16.01 -23.45
CA GLU A 65 -2.35 -15.44 -22.90
C GLU A 65 -3.29 -16.51 -22.28
N ASP A 66 -3.14 -17.78 -22.67
CA ASP A 66 -3.96 -18.90 -22.17
C ASP A 66 -3.41 -19.45 -20.84
N ILE A 67 -3.49 -18.64 -19.78
CA ILE A 67 -3.00 -18.99 -18.45
C ILE A 67 -4.14 -19.26 -17.47
N ASP A 68 -3.96 -20.25 -16.59
CA ASP A 68 -4.89 -20.51 -15.48
C ASP A 68 -4.64 -19.53 -14.33
N ILE A 69 -5.69 -19.07 -13.66
CA ILE A 69 -5.59 -18.16 -12.51
C ILE A 69 -4.69 -18.74 -11.40
N ASN A 70 -4.67 -20.05 -11.21
CA ASN A 70 -3.84 -20.74 -10.23
C ASN A 70 -2.34 -20.64 -10.55
N ALA A 71 -1.95 -20.28 -11.79
CA ALA A 71 -0.56 -20.04 -12.15
C ALA A 71 -0.04 -18.72 -11.54
N ILE A 72 -0.91 -17.73 -11.40
CA ILE A 72 -0.57 -16.35 -11.00
C ILE A 72 -1.11 -15.93 -9.62
N MET A 73 -2.06 -16.67 -9.07
CA MET A 73 -2.69 -16.40 -7.79
C MET A 73 -2.44 -17.55 -6.82
N LYS A 74 -1.87 -17.23 -5.65
CA LYS A 74 -1.56 -18.19 -4.58
C LYS A 74 -2.24 -17.79 -3.28
N LYS A 75 -2.70 -18.77 -2.50
CA LYS A 75 -3.23 -18.52 -1.16
C LYS A 75 -2.09 -18.51 -0.14
N GLY A 76 -2.02 -17.44 0.64
CA GLY A 76 -1.07 -17.26 1.73
C GLY A 76 -1.71 -17.39 3.12
N TYR A 77 -1.06 -16.78 4.11
CA TYR A 77 -1.56 -16.63 5.47
C TYR A 77 -3.02 -16.16 5.49
N GLY A 78 -3.86 -16.76 6.34
CA GLY A 78 -5.27 -16.37 6.48
C GLY A 78 -6.12 -16.57 5.22
N ASN A 79 -5.71 -17.44 4.29
CA ASN A 79 -6.34 -17.63 2.97
C ASN A 79 -6.35 -16.36 2.09
N ILE A 80 -5.43 -15.42 2.32
CA ILE A 80 -5.29 -14.22 1.50
C ILE A 80 -4.83 -14.63 0.09
N ASN A 81 -5.59 -14.23 -0.93
CA ASN A 81 -5.21 -14.41 -2.33
C ASN A 81 -4.08 -13.43 -2.66
N CYS A 82 -2.95 -13.93 -3.13
CA CYS A 82 -1.75 -13.16 -3.41
C CYS A 82 -1.42 -13.23 -4.89
N VAL A 83 -1.18 -12.08 -5.52
CA VAL A 83 -0.73 -11.94 -6.91
C VAL A 83 0.37 -10.89 -6.99
N GLU A 84 1.37 -11.10 -7.85
CA GLU A 84 2.34 -10.06 -8.22
C GLU A 84 2.15 -9.70 -9.70
N SER A 85 1.97 -8.42 -10.01
CA SER A 85 1.96 -7.96 -11.40
C SER A 85 3.30 -8.24 -12.08
N GLY A 86 4.39 -7.99 -11.37
CA GLY A 86 5.73 -7.99 -11.94
C GLY A 86 6.08 -6.69 -12.65
N GLY A 87 7.36 -6.52 -12.93
CA GLY A 87 7.91 -5.39 -13.67
C GLY A 87 8.39 -5.81 -15.06
N PRO A 88 8.61 -4.84 -15.96
CA PRO A 88 9.34 -5.12 -17.20
C PRO A 88 10.81 -5.41 -16.87
N GLU A 89 11.55 -5.93 -17.84
CA GLU A 89 12.99 -6.13 -17.67
C GLU A 89 13.70 -4.82 -17.33
N PRO A 90 14.68 -4.82 -16.41
CA PRO A 90 15.42 -3.62 -16.06
C PRO A 90 15.97 -2.92 -17.30
N GLY A 91 15.64 -1.63 -17.46
CA GLY A 91 16.05 -0.82 -18.62
C GLY A 91 15.13 -0.91 -19.84
N VAL A 92 14.07 -1.71 -19.82
CA VAL A 92 13.13 -1.90 -20.93
C VAL A 92 11.68 -1.72 -20.45
N GLY A 93 10.78 -1.30 -21.35
CA GLY A 93 9.34 -1.31 -21.08
C GLY A 93 8.83 -0.21 -20.13
N CYS A 94 7.61 -0.38 -19.63
CA CYS A 94 6.96 0.57 -18.73
C CYS A 94 6.24 -0.21 -17.62
N ALA A 95 6.71 -0.07 -16.38
CA ALA A 95 6.10 -0.71 -15.21
C ALA A 95 4.61 -0.38 -15.09
N GLY A 96 4.24 0.86 -15.41
CA GLY A 96 2.86 1.30 -15.47
C GLY A 96 1.99 0.50 -16.45
N ARG A 97 2.49 0.12 -17.64
CA ARG A 97 1.76 -0.75 -18.57
C ARG A 97 1.63 -2.18 -18.04
N GLY A 98 2.66 -2.65 -17.34
CA GLY A 98 2.65 -3.96 -16.69
C GLY A 98 1.50 -4.14 -15.70
N ILE A 99 1.28 -3.12 -14.87
CA ILE A 99 0.15 -3.08 -13.91
C ILE A 99 -1.19 -3.18 -14.63
N ILE A 100 -1.36 -2.43 -15.73
CA ILE A 100 -2.60 -2.45 -16.53
C ILE A 100 -2.86 -3.85 -17.08
N THR A 101 -1.85 -4.44 -17.71
CA THR A 101 -1.94 -5.81 -18.25
C THR A 101 -2.29 -6.81 -17.16
N SER A 102 -1.64 -6.72 -16.00
CA SER A 102 -1.89 -7.63 -14.88
C SER A 102 -3.31 -7.51 -14.33
N ILE A 103 -3.81 -6.28 -14.12
CA ILE A 103 -5.16 -6.07 -13.60
C ILE A 103 -6.20 -6.56 -14.60
N ASN A 104 -6.04 -6.25 -15.88
CA ASN A 104 -6.97 -6.70 -16.92
C ASN A 104 -7.00 -8.23 -17.03
N MET A 105 -5.84 -8.90 -16.92
CA MET A 105 -5.76 -10.36 -16.91
C MET A 105 -6.49 -10.95 -15.70
N LEU A 106 -6.31 -10.38 -14.51
CA LEU A 106 -7.04 -10.81 -13.31
C LEU A 106 -8.56 -10.65 -13.46
N GLU A 107 -9.02 -9.59 -14.13
CA GLU A 107 -10.44 -9.40 -14.44
C GLU A 107 -10.96 -10.46 -15.42
N GLN A 108 -10.21 -10.73 -16.49
CA GLN A 108 -10.57 -11.75 -17.49
C GLN A 108 -10.66 -13.15 -16.89
N LEU A 109 -9.77 -13.47 -15.96
CA LEU A 109 -9.74 -14.76 -15.27
C LEU A 109 -10.73 -14.87 -14.10
N GLY A 110 -11.52 -13.82 -13.84
CA GLY A 110 -12.53 -13.84 -12.78
C GLY A 110 -11.96 -13.82 -11.36
N ALA A 111 -10.78 -13.22 -11.14
CA ALA A 111 -10.12 -13.18 -9.84
C ALA A 111 -10.87 -12.37 -8.77
N TYR A 112 -11.75 -11.45 -9.20
CA TYR A 112 -12.51 -10.56 -8.33
C TYR A 112 -13.84 -11.22 -7.95
N GLU A 113 -13.76 -12.27 -7.13
CA GLU A 113 -14.92 -13.02 -6.63
C GLU A 113 -15.88 -12.12 -5.82
N ASP A 114 -17.18 -12.39 -5.92
CA ASP A 114 -18.23 -11.60 -5.25
C ASP A 114 -18.13 -11.63 -3.72
N ASP A 115 -17.48 -12.65 -3.16
CA ASP A 115 -17.31 -12.84 -1.73
C ASP A 115 -16.06 -12.15 -1.14
N LEU A 116 -15.25 -11.46 -1.96
CA LEU A 116 -14.13 -10.66 -1.48
C LEU A 116 -14.62 -9.44 -0.68
N ASP A 117 -14.15 -9.33 0.56
CA ASP A 117 -14.34 -8.14 1.37
C ASP A 117 -13.40 -7.02 0.93
N TYR A 118 -12.16 -7.35 0.59
CA TYR A 118 -11.12 -6.39 0.20
C TYR A 118 -10.28 -6.84 -1.00
N VAL A 119 -9.90 -5.86 -1.82
CA VAL A 119 -8.70 -5.95 -2.66
C VAL A 119 -7.72 -4.83 -2.28
N PHE A 120 -6.46 -5.18 -2.07
CA PHE A 120 -5.37 -4.26 -1.79
C PHE A 120 -4.40 -4.22 -2.98
N TYR A 121 -4.15 -3.02 -3.50
CA TYR A 121 -3.10 -2.76 -4.48
C TYR A 121 -1.90 -2.13 -3.76
N ASP A 122 -0.75 -2.81 -3.73
CA ASP A 122 0.50 -2.24 -3.21
C ASP A 122 1.25 -1.54 -4.34
N VAL A 123 1.13 -0.21 -4.43
CA VAL A 123 1.55 0.55 -5.62
C VAL A 123 2.80 1.38 -5.34
N LEU A 124 3.76 1.35 -6.27
CA LEU A 124 4.93 2.21 -6.22
C LEU A 124 4.53 3.70 -6.18
N GLY A 125 5.00 4.43 -5.17
CA GLY A 125 4.65 5.83 -4.95
C GLY A 125 5.73 6.85 -5.34
N ASP A 126 6.91 6.42 -5.78
CA ASP A 126 8.02 7.33 -6.14
C ASP A 126 7.74 8.11 -7.43
N VAL A 127 7.02 7.50 -8.37
CA VAL A 127 6.71 8.08 -9.67
C VAL A 127 5.21 8.01 -9.89
N VAL A 128 4.54 9.16 -9.83
CA VAL A 128 3.09 9.26 -10.08
C VAL A 128 2.82 9.47 -11.58
N CYS A 129 3.40 8.60 -12.42
CA CYS A 129 3.14 8.64 -13.87
C CYS A 129 1.78 8.00 -14.20
N GLY A 130 1.29 8.19 -15.42
CA GLY A 130 -0.06 7.75 -15.82
C GLY A 130 -0.36 6.27 -15.62
N GLY A 131 0.66 5.40 -15.62
CA GLY A 131 0.47 3.96 -15.39
C GLY A 131 0.41 3.57 -13.90
N PHE A 132 1.26 4.14 -13.04
CA PHE A 132 1.15 3.93 -11.58
C PHE A 132 -0.10 4.59 -10.98
N ALA A 133 -0.65 5.59 -11.67
CA ALA A 133 -1.95 6.15 -11.36
C ALA A 133 -3.12 5.33 -11.93
N MET A 134 -2.90 4.22 -12.65
CA MET A 134 -4.00 3.48 -13.28
C MET A 134 -5.02 2.91 -12.28
N PRO A 135 -4.63 2.30 -11.14
CA PRO A 135 -5.62 1.84 -10.16
C PRO A 135 -6.57 2.97 -9.72
N ILE A 136 -6.06 4.19 -9.59
CA ILE A 136 -6.84 5.39 -9.29
C ILE A 136 -7.66 5.87 -10.49
N ARG A 137 -7.02 6.01 -11.65
CA ARG A 137 -7.58 6.61 -12.87
C ARG A 137 -8.74 5.80 -13.42
N GLU A 138 -8.65 4.48 -13.37
CA GLU A 138 -9.65 3.55 -13.91
C GLU A 138 -10.64 3.07 -12.84
N GLY A 139 -10.61 3.69 -11.65
CA GLY A 139 -11.55 3.41 -10.56
C GLY A 139 -11.41 2.01 -9.97
N LYS A 140 -10.28 1.33 -10.22
CA LYS A 140 -9.97 0.01 -9.65
C LYS A 140 -9.73 0.09 -8.14
N ALA A 141 -9.21 1.23 -7.66
CA ALA A 141 -9.06 1.56 -6.25
C ALA A 141 -9.78 2.89 -5.95
N LYS A 142 -10.72 2.85 -4.99
CA LYS A 142 -11.49 4.03 -4.56
C LYS A 142 -11.01 4.60 -3.25
N GLU A 143 -10.33 3.78 -2.46
CA GLU A 143 -9.85 4.10 -1.13
C GLU A 143 -8.32 4.08 -1.11
N ILE A 144 -7.70 5.24 -0.87
CA ILE A 144 -6.25 5.37 -0.91
C ILE A 144 -5.71 5.62 0.49
N TYR A 145 -4.67 4.88 0.88
CA TYR A 145 -3.85 5.18 2.04
C TYR A 145 -2.42 5.46 1.61
N ILE A 146 -1.78 6.42 2.26
CA ILE A 146 -0.39 6.78 1.96
C ILE A 146 0.47 6.46 3.17
N VAL A 147 1.47 5.59 3.00
CA VAL A 147 2.51 5.34 4.00
C VAL A 147 3.58 6.41 3.88
N ALA A 148 3.85 7.10 4.98
CA ALA A 148 4.84 8.16 5.09
C ALA A 148 5.63 8.05 6.41
N SER A 149 6.67 8.87 6.56
CA SER A 149 7.44 9.06 7.80
C SER A 149 7.68 10.54 8.02
N GLY A 150 8.29 10.92 9.14
CA GLY A 150 8.69 12.31 9.42
C GLY A 150 9.83 12.82 8.53
N GLU A 151 10.34 12.02 7.59
CA GLU A 151 11.37 12.46 6.65
C GLU A 151 10.76 13.37 5.57
N MET A 152 11.39 14.51 5.29
CA MET A 152 10.96 15.48 4.28
C MET A 152 10.57 14.84 2.95
N MET A 153 11.41 13.92 2.45
CA MET A 153 11.17 13.27 1.15
C MET A 153 9.97 12.32 1.15
N ALA A 154 9.61 11.75 2.31
CA ALA A 154 8.43 10.90 2.44
C ALA A 154 7.15 11.75 2.39
N LEU A 155 7.13 12.89 3.09
CA LEU A 155 6.02 13.84 3.05
C LEU A 155 5.88 14.50 1.67
N TYR A 156 6.99 14.84 1.01
CA TYR A 156 6.99 15.34 -0.37
C TYR A 156 6.36 14.34 -1.34
N ALA A 157 6.74 13.06 -1.25
CA ALA A 157 6.14 12.00 -2.06
C ALA A 157 4.64 11.86 -1.75
N ALA A 158 4.26 11.87 -0.47
CA ALA A 158 2.86 11.80 -0.05
C ALA A 158 2.02 12.96 -0.61
N ASN A 159 2.55 14.19 -0.59
CA ASN A 159 1.88 15.36 -1.16
C ASN A 159 1.73 15.25 -2.68
N ASN A 160 2.72 14.70 -3.39
CA ASN A 160 2.61 14.46 -4.83
C ASN A 160 1.60 13.35 -5.18
N ILE A 161 1.53 12.28 -4.38
CA ILE A 161 0.47 11.27 -4.51
C ILE A 161 -0.91 11.92 -4.30
N ALA A 162 -1.05 12.80 -3.30
CA ALA A 162 -2.28 13.55 -3.06
C ALA A 162 -2.69 14.42 -4.27
N LYS A 163 -1.74 15.05 -4.98
CA LYS A 163 -2.02 15.74 -6.26
C LYS A 163 -2.56 14.79 -7.33
N GLY A 164 -2.02 13.57 -7.39
CA GLY A 164 -2.53 12.51 -8.26
C GLY A 164 -3.98 12.14 -7.92
N ILE A 165 -4.29 11.95 -6.64
CA ILE A 165 -5.65 11.66 -6.17
C ILE A 165 -6.60 12.80 -6.53
N LEU A 166 -6.24 14.07 -6.24
CA LEU A 166 -7.04 15.25 -6.56
C LEU A 166 -7.43 15.30 -8.05
N LYS A 167 -6.48 14.98 -8.94
CA LYS A 167 -6.71 14.98 -10.39
C LYS A 167 -7.81 14.01 -10.83
N PHE A 168 -7.99 12.89 -10.14
CA PHE A 168 -8.96 11.84 -10.51
C PHE A 168 -10.16 11.75 -9.55
N ALA A 169 -10.17 12.52 -8.47
CA ALA A 169 -11.23 12.46 -7.45
C ALA A 169 -12.63 12.79 -8.00
N ASN A 170 -12.72 13.71 -8.96
CA ASN A 170 -13.97 14.16 -9.55
C ASN A 170 -14.49 13.22 -10.66
N SER A 171 -13.61 12.53 -11.37
CA SER A 171 -13.99 11.64 -12.49
C SER A 171 -14.08 10.16 -12.08
N GLY A 172 -13.23 9.70 -11.16
CA GLY A 172 -13.11 8.30 -10.76
C GLY A 172 -13.66 7.96 -9.37
N GLY A 173 -14.11 8.95 -8.60
CA GLY A 173 -14.65 8.75 -7.25
C GLY A 173 -13.60 8.34 -6.20
N VAL A 174 -12.31 8.38 -6.53
CA VAL A 174 -11.22 8.06 -5.60
C VAL A 174 -11.17 9.05 -4.43
N ARG A 175 -10.83 8.56 -3.24
CA ARG A 175 -10.70 9.36 -2.02
C ARG A 175 -9.45 8.96 -1.23
N LEU A 176 -8.86 9.94 -0.55
CA LEU A 176 -7.84 9.69 0.47
C LEU A 176 -8.53 9.28 1.77
N GLY A 177 -8.25 8.07 2.25
CA GLY A 177 -8.77 7.52 3.52
C GLY A 177 -7.91 7.89 4.73
N GLY A 178 -6.61 8.12 4.53
CA GLY A 178 -5.72 8.57 5.60
C GLY A 178 -4.24 8.41 5.27
N ILE A 179 -3.42 8.98 6.15
CA ILE A 179 -1.97 8.79 6.19
C ILE A 179 -1.64 7.74 7.24
N ILE A 180 -0.77 6.79 6.90
CA ILE A 180 -0.20 5.82 7.84
C ILE A 180 1.24 6.25 8.08
N CYS A 181 1.58 6.61 9.31
CA CYS A 181 2.98 6.87 9.66
C CYS A 181 3.68 5.53 9.89
N ASN A 182 4.78 5.26 9.20
CA ASN A 182 5.71 4.19 9.55
C ASN A 182 6.98 4.81 10.13
N SER A 183 7.06 4.81 11.46
CA SER A 183 8.03 5.61 12.20
C SER A 183 9.47 5.35 11.76
N ARG A 184 10.21 6.45 11.55
CA ARG A 184 11.66 6.44 11.35
C ARG A 184 12.42 6.91 12.58
N LYS A 185 11.72 7.12 13.70
CA LYS A 185 12.25 7.71 14.95
C LYS A 185 12.70 9.16 14.73
N VAL A 186 11.92 9.91 13.94
CA VAL A 186 12.10 11.36 13.81
C VAL A 186 11.54 12.01 15.08
N SER A 187 12.15 13.12 15.53
CA SER A 187 11.63 13.88 16.65
C SER A 187 10.23 14.41 16.34
N ASN A 188 9.29 14.30 17.30
CA ASN A 188 7.93 14.83 17.16
C ASN A 188 7.19 14.31 15.90
N GLU A 189 7.53 13.08 15.48
CA GLU A 189 7.08 12.49 14.21
C GLU A 189 5.56 12.28 14.16
N TYR A 190 4.93 12.03 15.31
CA TYR A 190 3.49 11.89 15.38
C TYR A 190 2.80 13.22 15.07
N GLU A 191 3.19 14.28 15.78
CA GLU A 191 2.65 15.63 15.65
C GLU A 191 2.86 16.17 14.24
N LEU A 192 4.05 15.95 13.67
CA LEU A 192 4.37 16.32 12.29
C LEU A 192 3.43 15.64 11.28
N LEU A 193 3.21 14.33 11.40
CA LEU A 193 2.35 13.57 10.48
C LEU A 193 0.88 13.88 10.67
N ASP A 194 0.44 14.15 11.90
CA ASP A 194 -0.92 14.60 12.20
C ASP A 194 -1.19 15.99 11.59
N ALA A 195 -0.26 16.94 11.76
CA ALA A 195 -0.34 18.26 11.13
C ALA A 195 -0.37 18.16 9.60
N PHE A 196 0.53 17.37 9.01
CA PHE A 196 0.57 17.12 7.57
C PHE A 196 -0.75 16.51 7.05
N ALA A 197 -1.29 15.51 7.76
CA ALA A 197 -2.54 14.86 7.36
C ALA A 197 -3.74 15.81 7.44
N LYS A 198 -3.80 16.66 8.48
CA LYS A 198 -4.82 17.71 8.63
C LYS A 198 -4.73 18.76 7.54
N GLU A 199 -3.53 19.19 7.15
CA GLU A 199 -3.30 20.15 6.06
C GLU A 199 -3.83 19.58 4.72
N LEU A 200 -3.64 18.28 4.47
CA LEU A 200 -4.26 17.59 3.32
C LEU A 200 -5.79 17.44 3.42
N GLY A 201 -6.40 17.83 4.55
CA GLY A 201 -7.82 17.64 4.85
C GLY A 201 -8.19 16.21 5.25
N SER A 202 -7.23 15.38 5.62
CA SER A 202 -7.40 13.97 5.98
C SER A 202 -7.02 13.73 7.45
N GLN A 203 -6.61 12.51 7.78
CA GLN A 203 -6.25 12.07 9.13
C GLN A 203 -4.97 11.23 9.12
N LEU A 204 -4.21 11.29 10.22
CA LEU A 204 -3.25 10.25 10.54
C LEU A 204 -4.02 9.04 11.08
N ILE A 205 -4.32 8.06 10.21
CA ILE A 205 -5.19 6.94 10.61
C ILE A 205 -4.50 6.08 11.67
N HIS A 206 -3.18 5.94 11.59
CA HIS A 206 -2.41 5.21 12.57
C HIS A 206 -0.92 5.55 12.50
N PHE A 207 -0.25 5.41 13.64
CA PHE A 207 1.19 5.56 13.79
C PHE A 207 1.78 4.19 14.10
N VAL A 208 2.49 3.60 13.13
CA VAL A 208 3.15 2.30 13.27
C VAL A 208 4.53 2.54 13.88
N PRO A 209 4.79 2.09 15.12
CA PRO A 209 6.09 2.28 15.75
C PRO A 209 7.16 1.39 15.12
N ARG A 210 8.43 1.78 15.29
CA ARG A 210 9.57 1.01 14.80
C ARG A 210 9.99 -0.05 15.82
N SER A 211 9.80 -1.32 15.49
CA SER A 211 10.14 -2.45 16.37
C SER A 211 11.09 -3.47 15.70
N PRO A 212 12.08 -4.01 16.43
CA PRO A 212 12.98 -5.05 15.90
C PRO A 212 12.27 -6.37 15.57
N VAL A 213 11.06 -6.61 16.10
CA VAL A 213 10.28 -7.81 15.77
C VAL A 213 9.89 -7.86 14.28
N VAL A 214 9.70 -6.69 13.64
CA VAL A 214 9.42 -6.60 12.21
C VAL A 214 10.57 -7.22 11.40
N THR A 215 11.81 -6.81 11.70
CA THR A 215 13.00 -7.36 11.03
C THR A 215 13.16 -8.86 11.29
N LYS A 216 12.89 -9.33 12.52
CA LYS A 216 12.91 -10.77 12.85
C LYS A 216 11.87 -11.54 12.04
N ALA A 217 10.65 -11.02 11.93
CA ALA A 217 9.57 -11.64 11.15
C ALA A 217 9.90 -11.69 9.65
N GLU A 218 10.42 -10.59 9.09
CA GLU A 218 10.83 -10.50 7.67
C GLU A 218 11.98 -11.46 7.32
N ILE A 219 12.97 -11.63 8.21
CA ILE A 219 14.03 -12.64 8.04
C ILE A 219 13.41 -14.04 7.95
N ASN A 220 12.42 -14.32 8.81
CA ASN A 220 11.66 -15.56 8.82
C ASN A 220 10.56 -15.63 7.75
N LYS A 221 10.49 -14.63 6.87
CA LYS A 221 9.54 -14.55 5.75
C LYS A 221 8.07 -14.59 6.17
N LYS A 222 7.76 -13.99 7.30
CA LYS A 222 6.42 -13.92 7.89
C LYS A 222 6.02 -12.48 8.16
N THR A 223 4.73 -12.23 8.23
CA THR A 223 4.20 -11.03 8.88
C THR A 223 4.46 -11.13 10.39
N VAL A 224 4.45 -10.01 11.11
CA VAL A 224 4.56 -10.02 12.58
C VAL A 224 3.38 -10.76 13.19
N ILE A 225 2.19 -10.62 12.62
CA ILE A 225 0.97 -11.32 13.06
C ILE A 225 1.13 -12.84 12.99
N ASP A 226 1.74 -13.37 11.93
CA ASP A 226 2.07 -14.81 11.82
C ASP A 226 3.27 -15.20 12.71
N PHE A 227 4.31 -14.37 12.72
CA PHE A 227 5.57 -14.70 13.40
C PHE A 227 5.46 -14.71 14.93
N ASP A 228 4.89 -13.66 15.51
CA ASP A 228 4.69 -13.51 16.94
C ASP A 228 3.36 -12.80 17.21
N PRO A 229 2.25 -13.55 17.27
CA PRO A 229 0.91 -12.98 17.45
C PRO A 229 0.73 -12.22 18.77
N LYS A 230 1.64 -12.38 19.75
CA LYS A 230 1.60 -11.73 21.06
C LYS A 230 2.50 -10.51 21.17
N ALA A 231 3.27 -10.20 20.12
CA ALA A 231 4.10 -9.01 20.11
C ALA A 231 3.23 -7.74 20.10
N GLU A 232 3.64 -6.71 20.83
CA GLU A 232 2.97 -5.39 20.81
C GLU A 232 2.80 -4.86 19.38
N GLN A 233 3.81 -5.09 18.52
CA GLN A 233 3.74 -4.70 17.12
C GLN A 233 2.64 -5.43 16.32
N ALA A 234 2.28 -6.67 16.69
CA ALA A 234 1.14 -7.36 16.09
C ALA A 234 -0.16 -6.63 16.45
N ASP A 235 -0.29 -6.16 17.69
CA ASP A 235 -1.46 -5.39 18.15
C ASP A 235 -1.55 -4.01 17.49
N GLU A 236 -0.42 -3.36 17.17
CA GLU A 236 -0.40 -2.15 16.34
C GLU A 236 -0.99 -2.41 14.95
N TYR A 237 -0.60 -3.52 14.30
CA TYR A 237 -1.18 -3.89 13.00
C TYR A 237 -2.65 -4.32 13.08
N ARG A 238 -3.09 -4.98 14.16
CA ARG A 238 -4.52 -5.23 14.42
C ARG A 238 -5.28 -3.93 14.61
N THR A 239 -4.72 -2.97 15.33
CA THR A 239 -5.31 -1.64 15.53
C THR A 239 -5.42 -0.89 14.21
N LEU A 240 -4.38 -0.92 13.38
CA LEU A 240 -4.42 -0.37 12.02
C LEU A 240 -5.53 -1.03 11.18
N ALA A 241 -5.63 -2.35 11.20
CA ALA A 241 -6.67 -3.10 10.50
C ALA A 241 -8.08 -2.70 10.94
N GLN A 242 -8.32 -2.64 12.25
CA GLN A 242 -9.61 -2.21 12.81
C GLN A 242 -9.95 -0.76 12.43
N ARG A 243 -8.97 0.15 12.46
CA ARG A 243 -9.19 1.55 12.08
C ARG A 243 -9.51 1.69 10.59
N ILE A 244 -8.84 0.92 9.72
CA ILE A 244 -9.15 0.89 8.29
C ILE A 244 -10.53 0.27 8.05
N ASP A 245 -10.87 -0.85 8.70
CA ASP A 245 -12.19 -1.49 8.55
C ASP A 245 -13.33 -0.55 8.95
N ASN A 246 -13.13 0.24 10.01
CA ASN A 246 -14.13 1.18 10.53
C ASN A 246 -14.03 2.61 9.95
N ASN A 247 -13.10 2.86 9.03
CA ASN A 247 -12.88 4.22 8.53
C ASN A 247 -14.11 4.74 7.77
N LYS A 248 -14.49 6.00 8.06
CA LYS A 248 -15.59 6.72 7.40
C LYS A 248 -15.15 8.05 6.81
N LEU A 249 -13.92 8.49 7.08
CA LEU A 249 -13.39 9.74 6.58
C LEU A 249 -12.68 9.49 5.24
N PHE A 250 -13.36 9.84 4.15
CA PHE A 250 -12.86 9.72 2.79
C PHE A 250 -12.95 11.07 2.10
N VAL A 251 -11.80 11.69 1.83
CA VAL A 251 -11.74 13.09 1.38
C VAL A 251 -11.13 13.22 -0.01
N ILE A 252 -11.48 14.31 -0.68
CA ILE A 252 -10.65 14.82 -1.79
C ILE A 252 -9.51 15.59 -1.12
N PRO A 253 -8.25 15.15 -1.26
CA PRO A 253 -7.16 15.80 -0.54
C PRO A 253 -6.92 17.22 -1.05
N LYS A 254 -6.31 18.05 -0.20
CA LYS A 254 -5.88 19.41 -0.51
C LYS A 254 -4.34 19.47 -0.51
N PRO A 255 -3.66 19.13 -1.61
CA PRO A 255 -2.21 19.17 -1.67
C PRO A 255 -1.69 20.57 -1.36
N MET A 256 -0.62 20.63 -0.59
CA MET A 256 0.01 21.88 -0.17
C MET A 256 1.13 22.29 -1.12
N THR A 257 1.54 23.57 -1.06
CA THR A 257 2.72 24.04 -1.79
C THR A 257 4.00 23.49 -1.15
N GLN A 258 5.13 23.65 -1.83
CA GLN A 258 6.41 23.22 -1.26
C GLN A 258 6.77 24.09 -0.05
N GLU A 259 6.54 25.39 -0.14
CA GLU A 259 6.77 26.36 0.93
C GLU A 259 5.96 25.98 2.18
N ARG A 260 4.68 25.63 2.02
CA ARG A 260 3.83 25.20 3.14
C ARG A 260 4.30 23.89 3.78
N LEU A 261 4.81 22.95 2.97
CA LEU A 261 5.40 21.73 3.51
C LEU A 261 6.68 22.03 4.31
N GLU A 262 7.52 22.94 3.83
CA GLU A 262 8.72 23.40 4.54
C GLU A 262 8.37 24.11 5.85
N GLU A 263 7.34 24.94 5.87
CA GLU A 263 6.82 25.57 7.10
C GLU A 263 6.38 24.52 8.13
N ILE A 264 5.57 23.53 7.75
CA ILE A 264 5.13 22.44 8.64
C ILE A 264 6.34 21.66 9.18
N MET A 265 7.35 21.42 8.35
CA MET A 265 8.59 20.75 8.77
C MET A 265 9.37 21.59 9.78
N MET A 266 9.40 22.91 9.63
CA MET A 266 10.05 23.80 10.61
C MET A 266 9.25 23.88 11.91
N GLU A 267 7.92 23.96 11.84
CA GLU A 267 7.03 24.08 12.99
C GLU A 267 6.99 22.81 13.85
N PHE A 268 6.97 21.63 13.21
CA PHE A 268 6.73 20.35 13.90
C PHE A 268 7.89 19.37 13.83
N GLY A 269 8.85 19.55 12.91
CA GLY A 269 9.94 18.59 12.67
C GLY A 269 11.26 18.90 13.38
N LEU A 270 11.40 20.10 13.97
CA LEU A 270 12.58 20.51 14.73
C LEU A 270 12.17 20.77 16.18
N ASN A 271 12.79 20.05 17.12
CA ASN A 271 12.53 20.22 18.56
C ASN A 271 13.75 20.72 19.33
N ASP A 272 14.70 21.37 18.65
CA ASP A 272 15.85 22.02 19.29
C ASP A 272 16.06 23.41 18.66
N LEU A 273 15.38 24.41 19.23
CA LEU A 273 15.87 25.80 19.35
C LEU A 273 15.89 26.17 20.83
#